data_AF-A0A939X7B4-F1
#
_entry.id   AF-A0A939X7B4-F1
#
_cell.length_a   1.000
_cell.length_b   1.000
_cell.length_c   1.000
_cell.angle_alpha   90.00
_cell.angle_beta   90.00
_cell.angle_gamma   90.00
#
_symmetry.space_group_name_H-M   'P 1'
#
loop_
_entity.id
_entity.type
_entity.pdbx_description
1 polymer ?
#
loop_
_entity_poly.entity_id
_entity_poly.type
_entity_poly.pdbx_seq_one_letter_code
_entity_poly.pdbx_strand_id
1 'polypeptide(L)'
;MAQDNSGNHYGKSFSGRHSNQTKKNAGKEHSRFNKRENHKNTEQKSFKSNLKDSPVESPRLDTPNCAYCGEPIYDLPSAMSDRDTLQPVHFDCVLKKLNDSEKLNENEKITYIGQGRFGVVYFENPHDLRHFKIERIIEWEDREKKADWRTDIASKFSQTK
;
A
#
# COMPACT_ATOMS: atom_id res chain seq x y z
N MET A 1 20.34 -78.29 -15.14
CA MET A 1 19.31 -77.87 -14.17
C MET A 1 18.97 -76.42 -14.48
N ALA A 2 17.83 -76.10 -15.11
CA ALA A 2 16.46 -76.02 -14.54
C ALA A 2 16.37 -74.90 -13.48
N GLN A 3 15.74 -73.75 -13.82
CA GLN A 3 14.35 -73.32 -13.45
C GLN A 3 14.35 -72.76 -12.00
N ASP A 4 13.60 -71.75 -11.54
CA ASP A 4 12.23 -71.21 -11.74
C ASP A 4 12.18 -69.86 -10.94
N ASN A 5 11.63 -68.71 -11.38
CA ASN A 5 10.31 -68.25 -11.81
C ASN A 5 9.28 -67.95 -10.69
N SER A 6 8.94 -66.64 -10.51
CA SER A 6 7.59 -66.05 -10.27
C SER A 6 7.68 -64.70 -9.50
N GLY A 7 6.99 -63.61 -9.83
CA GLY A 7 6.03 -63.32 -10.91
C GLY A 7 5.60 -61.83 -10.95
N ASN A 8 5.22 -61.37 -12.16
CA ASN A 8 4.20 -60.38 -12.59
C ASN A 8 3.77 -59.21 -11.68
N HIS A 9 3.60 -57.97 -12.19
CA HIS A 9 2.53 -57.63 -13.15
C HIS A 9 2.83 -56.44 -14.10
N TYR A 10 2.28 -56.59 -15.30
CA TYR A 10 2.28 -55.81 -16.55
C TYR A 10 1.60 -54.41 -16.43
N GLY A 11 1.75 -53.42 -17.32
CA GLY A 11 2.45 -53.32 -18.61
C GLY A 11 1.82 -52.25 -19.53
N LYS A 12 2.70 -51.59 -20.31
CA LYS A 12 2.61 -51.19 -21.73
C LYS A 12 1.80 -49.96 -22.21
N SER A 13 2.59 -49.08 -22.83
CA SER A 13 2.35 -48.04 -23.85
C SER A 13 1.86 -48.58 -25.21
N PHE A 14 1.21 -47.74 -26.03
CA PHE A 14 1.14 -47.75 -27.52
C PHE A 14 0.59 -46.36 -27.94
N SER A 15 1.26 -45.44 -28.67
CA SER A 15 1.74 -45.36 -30.06
C SER A 15 0.68 -45.49 -31.18
N GLY A 16 0.48 -44.40 -31.95
CA GLY A 16 0.45 -44.44 -33.42
C GLY A 16 -0.88 -44.21 -34.19
N ARG A 17 -0.95 -43.04 -34.88
CA ARG A 17 -1.54 -42.71 -36.21
C ARG A 17 -2.69 -43.56 -36.81
N HIS A 18 -3.74 -42.90 -37.32
CA HIS A 18 -4.00 -42.77 -38.78
C HIS A 18 -5.13 -41.78 -39.15
N SER A 19 -5.10 -41.37 -40.42
CA SER A 19 -5.85 -40.33 -41.13
C SER A 19 -7.23 -40.73 -41.70
N ASN A 20 -7.98 -39.69 -42.08
CA ASN A 20 -8.79 -39.50 -43.29
C ASN A 20 -10.34 -39.50 -43.24
N GLN A 21 -10.86 -38.30 -43.55
CA GLN A 21 -12.03 -37.91 -44.36
C GLN A 21 -13.11 -38.96 -44.73
N THR A 22 -14.40 -38.63 -44.50
CA THR A 22 -15.34 -38.19 -45.56
C THR A 22 -16.78 -37.93 -45.07
N LYS A 23 -17.35 -36.80 -45.53
CA LYS A 23 -18.73 -36.48 -46.00
C LYS A 23 -20.01 -36.73 -45.13
N LYS A 24 -20.74 -35.60 -44.91
CA LYS A 24 -22.19 -35.25 -45.14
C LYS A 24 -23.27 -36.20 -44.57
N ASN A 25 -24.37 -35.80 -43.93
CA ASN A 25 -25.25 -34.62 -44.03
C ASN A 25 -26.34 -34.68 -42.91
N ALA A 26 -27.02 -33.53 -42.71
CA ALA A 26 -28.40 -33.34 -42.21
C ALA A 26 -28.69 -33.31 -40.70
N GLY A 27 -29.26 -32.17 -40.24
CA GLY A 27 -29.94 -32.02 -38.96
C GLY A 27 -29.82 -30.62 -38.36
N LYS A 28 -30.74 -29.72 -38.70
CA LYS A 28 -30.85 -28.35 -38.18
C LYS A 28 -31.22 -28.37 -36.68
N GLU A 29 -30.57 -27.57 -35.85
CA GLU A 29 -31.17 -26.37 -35.22
C GLU A 29 -30.29 -25.76 -34.11
N HIS A 30 -30.24 -24.42 -34.15
CA HIS A 30 -30.12 -23.47 -33.05
C HIS A 30 -29.13 -23.74 -31.89
N SER A 31 -27.95 -23.09 -31.95
CA SER A 31 -27.56 -22.20 -30.85
C SER A 31 -26.60 -21.11 -31.32
N ARG A 32 -26.78 -19.92 -30.75
CA ARG A 32 -26.11 -18.67 -31.08
C ARG A 32 -24.65 -18.70 -30.62
N PHE A 33 -23.71 -18.66 -31.55
CA PHE A 33 -22.31 -18.30 -31.29
C PHE A 33 -21.86 -17.24 -32.29
N ASN A 34 -22.06 -15.97 -31.96
CA ASN A 34 -21.39 -14.88 -32.66
C ASN A 34 -20.00 -14.66 -32.05
N LYS A 35 -19.03 -15.33 -32.69
CA LYS A 35 -17.81 -14.74 -33.24
C LYS A 35 -17.35 -13.42 -32.57
N ARG A 36 -16.42 -13.50 -31.62
CA ARG A 36 -15.53 -12.37 -31.32
C ARG A 36 -14.38 -12.40 -32.30
N GLU A 37 -14.54 -11.65 -33.39
CA GLU A 37 -13.43 -11.29 -34.26
C GLU A 37 -12.50 -10.33 -33.52
N ASN A 38 -11.21 -10.64 -33.62
CA ASN A 38 -10.12 -9.69 -33.47
C ASN A 38 -10.43 -8.42 -34.28
N HIS A 39 -10.16 -7.25 -33.71
CA HIS A 39 -9.62 -6.04 -34.34
C HIS A 39 -10.00 -4.81 -33.50
N LYS A 40 -9.01 -4.20 -32.84
CA LYS A 40 -8.59 -2.79 -33.06
C LYS A 40 -7.76 -2.29 -31.87
N ASN A 41 -6.45 -2.22 -32.15
CA ASN A 41 -5.54 -1.13 -31.81
C ASN A 41 -6.22 0.00 -31.01
N THR A 42 -6.09 -0.03 -29.69
CA THR A 42 -6.40 1.14 -28.86
C THR A 42 -5.15 2.01 -28.87
N GLU A 43 -5.16 2.99 -29.78
CA GLU A 43 -4.23 4.11 -29.74
C GLU A 43 -4.33 4.77 -28.37
N GLN A 44 -3.31 4.56 -27.53
CA GLN A 44 -3.08 5.37 -26.37
C GLN A 44 -2.74 6.77 -26.86
N LYS A 45 -3.76 7.63 -26.97
CA LYS A 45 -3.55 9.08 -27.15
C LYS A 45 -2.78 9.59 -25.95
N SER A 46 -1.45 9.67 -26.11
CA SER A 46 -0.58 10.42 -25.21
C SER A 46 -1.09 11.85 -25.16
N PHE A 47 -1.68 12.25 -24.03
CA PHE A 47 -1.94 13.65 -23.74
C PHE A 47 -0.58 14.32 -23.53
N LYS A 48 0.01 14.84 -24.61
CA LYS A 48 1.17 15.74 -24.51
C LYS A 48 0.67 17.05 -23.92
N SER A 49 0.68 17.15 -22.59
CA SER A 49 0.56 18.45 -21.92
C SER A 49 1.81 19.25 -22.27
N ASN A 50 1.66 20.29 -23.10
CA ASN A 50 2.60 21.38 -23.21
C ASN A 50 2.59 22.16 -21.89
N LEU A 51 3.15 21.56 -20.83
CA LEU A 51 3.59 22.33 -19.68
C LEU A 51 4.87 23.00 -20.15
N LYS A 52 4.76 24.30 -20.44
CA LYS A 52 5.96 25.14 -20.50
C LYS A 52 6.59 25.01 -19.12
N ASP A 53 7.73 24.33 -19.04
CA ASP A 53 8.61 24.35 -17.88
C ASP A 53 9.15 25.78 -17.71
N SER A 54 8.30 26.71 -17.28
CA SER A 54 8.79 27.86 -16.55
C SER A 54 9.42 27.29 -15.29
N PRO A 55 10.69 27.57 -14.98
CA PRO A 55 11.23 27.26 -13.67
C PRO A 55 10.37 28.02 -12.66
N VAL A 56 9.39 27.32 -12.09
CA VAL A 56 8.78 27.76 -10.84
C VAL A 56 9.94 27.61 -9.88
N GLU A 57 10.63 28.72 -9.58
CA GLU A 57 11.51 28.77 -8.43
C GLU A 57 10.61 28.46 -7.25
N SER A 58 10.56 27.19 -6.87
CA SER A 58 9.90 26.75 -5.66
C SER A 58 10.52 27.60 -4.55
N PRO A 59 9.72 28.39 -3.82
CA PRO A 59 10.24 29.11 -2.66
C PRO A 59 11.05 28.11 -1.85
N ARG A 60 12.33 28.41 -1.61
CA ARG A 60 13.17 27.58 -0.75
C ARG A 60 12.58 27.70 0.64
N LEU A 61 11.62 26.85 0.95
CA LEU A 61 11.03 26.78 2.26
C LEU A 61 12.15 26.30 3.19
N ASP A 62 12.42 27.08 4.22
CA ASP A 62 13.25 26.64 5.32
C ASP A 62 12.62 25.34 5.84
N THR A 63 13.27 24.21 5.56
CA THR A 63 12.83 22.90 6.04
C THR A 63 13.35 22.76 7.45
N PRO A 64 12.49 22.89 8.48
CA PRO A 64 12.97 22.80 9.84
C PRO A 64 13.51 21.40 10.10
N ASN A 65 14.53 21.32 10.94
CA ASN A 65 15.09 20.05 11.37
C ASN A 65 14.21 19.43 12.45
N CYS A 66 14.04 18.11 12.38
CA CYS A 66 13.32 17.35 13.39
C CYS A 66 14.05 17.38 14.73
N ALA A 67 13.33 17.69 15.81
CA ALA A 67 13.93 17.74 17.15
C ALA A 67 14.42 16.37 17.67
N TYR A 68 14.04 15.25 17.04
CA TYR A 68 14.41 13.90 17.49
C TYR A 68 15.56 13.29 16.70
N CYS A 69 15.53 13.34 15.36
CA CYS A 69 16.60 12.79 14.54
C CYS A 69 17.58 13.85 14.00
N GLY A 70 17.24 15.14 14.09
CA GLY A 70 18.05 16.24 13.56
C GLY A 70 18.02 16.40 12.04
N GLU A 71 17.34 15.50 11.32
CA GLU A 71 17.20 15.55 9.86
C GLU A 71 16.11 16.57 9.44
N PRO A 72 16.25 17.20 8.25
CA PRO A 72 15.23 18.12 7.75
C PRO A 72 13.88 17.42 7.51
N ILE A 73 12.80 18.12 7.83
CA ILE A 73 11.45 17.65 7.56
C ILE A 73 10.99 18.20 6.21
N TYR A 74 10.97 17.33 5.20
CA TYR A 74 10.49 17.68 3.86
C TYR A 74 8.95 17.70 3.78
N ASP A 75 8.30 16.76 4.46
CA ASP A 75 6.84 16.65 4.51
C ASP A 75 6.26 17.37 5.73
N LEU A 76 6.31 18.71 5.69
CA LEU A 76 5.81 19.59 6.75
C LEU A 76 4.33 19.37 7.12
N PRO A 77 3.41 19.10 6.18
CA PRO A 77 2.01 18.80 6.50
C PRO A 77 1.82 17.57 7.39
N SER A 78 2.67 16.55 7.25
CA SER A 78 2.64 15.33 8.07
C SER A 78 3.47 15.47 9.37
N ALA A 79 4.20 16.56 9.54
CA ALA A 79 5.03 16.80 10.70
C ALA A 79 4.17 17.08 11.95
N MET A 80 4.66 16.58 13.08
CA MET A 80 4.03 16.75 14.37
C MET A 80 4.81 17.75 15.22
N SER A 81 4.17 18.31 16.25
CA SER A 81 4.86 19.06 17.29
C SER A 81 5.25 18.14 18.44
N ASP A 82 6.45 18.33 18.96
CA ASP A 82 6.85 17.74 20.23
C ASP A 82 5.97 18.27 21.38
N ARG A 83 5.61 17.40 22.33
CA ARG A 83 4.67 17.72 23.40
C ARG A 83 5.20 18.77 24.38
N ASP A 84 6.51 18.78 24.61
CA ASP A 84 7.15 19.63 25.62
C ASP A 84 7.71 20.92 25.01
N THR A 85 8.37 20.80 23.85
CA THR A 85 9.10 21.90 23.21
C THR A 85 8.34 22.57 22.08
N LEU A 86 7.22 21.98 21.62
CA LEU A 86 6.44 22.39 20.45
C LEU A 86 7.25 22.46 19.14
N GLN A 87 8.48 21.95 19.14
CA GLN A 87 9.35 21.91 17.96
C GLN A 87 8.85 20.89 16.95
N PRO A 88 9.11 21.09 15.65
CA PRO A 88 8.72 20.17 14.62
C PRO A 88 9.47 18.84 14.75
N VAL A 89 8.72 17.74 14.62
CA VAL A 89 9.22 16.37 14.65
C VAL A 89 8.57 15.55 13.56
N HIS A 90 9.29 14.56 13.02
CA HIS A 90 8.69 13.61 12.07
C HIS A 90 7.62 12.77 12.79
N PHE A 91 6.54 12.46 12.08
CA PHE A 91 5.52 11.51 12.53
C PHE A 91 6.13 10.16 12.92
N ASP A 92 7.03 9.62 12.10
CA ASP A 92 7.68 8.33 12.35
C ASP A 92 8.58 8.37 13.59
N CYS A 93 9.23 9.50 13.86
CA CYS A 93 10.05 9.68 15.06
C CYS A 93 9.17 9.67 16.33
N VAL A 94 8.00 10.29 16.28
CA VAL A 94 7.01 10.22 17.37
C VAL A 94 6.51 8.79 17.57
N LEU A 95 6.13 8.11 16.49
CA LEU A 95 5.64 6.74 16.55
C LEU A 95 6.68 5.79 17.15
N LYS A 96 7.95 5.93 16.72
CA LYS A 96 9.07 5.15 17.27
C LYS A 96 9.26 5.44 18.76
N LYS A 97 9.28 6.72 19.15
CA LYS A 97 9.43 7.11 20.57
C LYS A 97 8.31 6.53 21.44
N LEU A 98 7.08 6.58 20.96
CA LEU A 98 5.94 5.98 21.65
C LEU A 98 6.10 4.46 21.79
N ASN A 99 6.55 3.79 20.73
CA ASN A 99 6.77 2.35 20.76
C ASN A 99 7.92 1.94 21.69
N ASP A 100 8.92 2.81 21.86
CA ASP A 100 10.05 2.59 22.77
C ASP A 100 9.71 2.93 24.24
N SER A 101 8.85 3.93 24.47
CA SER A 101 8.46 4.36 25.82
C SER A 101 7.31 3.56 26.42
N GLU A 102 6.38 3.11 25.59
CA GLU A 102 5.21 2.36 26.02
C GLU A 102 5.51 0.87 26.16
N LYS A 103 5.05 0.27 27.25
CA LYS A 103 5.03 -1.18 27.38
C LYS A 103 3.83 -1.72 26.61
N LEU A 104 4.11 -2.42 25.52
CA LEU A 104 3.10 -3.12 24.73
C LEU A 104 3.08 -4.59 25.14
N ASN A 105 1.89 -5.13 25.40
CA ASN A 105 1.70 -6.56 25.65
C ASN A 105 1.69 -7.35 24.34
N GLU A 106 1.69 -8.69 24.45
CA GLU A 106 1.47 -9.58 23.31
C GLU A 106 0.13 -9.22 22.64
N ASN A 107 0.18 -9.02 21.32
CA ASN A 107 -0.94 -8.58 20.47
C ASN A 107 -1.43 -7.12 20.64
N GLU A 108 -0.69 -6.28 21.35
CA GLU A 108 -0.91 -4.83 21.35
C GLU A 108 -0.07 -4.14 20.26
N LYS A 109 -0.62 -3.07 19.67
CA LYS A 109 0.08 -2.21 18.71
C LYS A 109 -0.32 -0.75 18.89
N ILE A 110 0.62 0.17 18.69
CA ILE A 110 0.31 1.61 18.62
C ILE A 110 -0.11 1.98 17.20
N THR A 111 -1.24 2.67 17.07
CA THR A 111 -1.78 3.15 15.78
C THR A 111 -2.21 4.60 15.92
N TYR A 112 -1.99 5.41 14.88
CA TYR A 112 -2.48 6.78 14.86
C TYR A 112 -3.98 6.83 14.59
N ILE A 113 -4.74 7.52 15.46
CA ILE A 113 -6.20 7.63 15.36
C ILE A 113 -6.66 9.03 14.91
N GLY A 114 -5.72 9.93 14.62
CA GLY A 114 -6.00 11.28 14.13
C GLY A 114 -5.94 12.37 15.20
N GLN A 115 -5.82 13.62 14.74
CA GLN A 115 -5.81 14.83 15.57
C GLN A 115 -4.72 14.82 16.65
N GLY A 116 -3.52 14.32 16.33
CA GLY A 116 -2.42 14.26 17.30
C GLY A 116 -2.58 13.19 18.38
N ARG A 117 -3.44 12.19 18.18
CA ARG A 117 -3.68 11.11 19.14
C ARG A 117 -3.28 9.75 18.56
N PHE A 118 -2.74 8.90 19.42
CA PHE A 118 -2.42 7.51 19.15
C PHE A 118 -3.29 6.61 20.02
N GLY A 119 -3.69 5.47 19.48
CA GLY A 119 -4.40 4.42 20.20
C GLY A 119 -3.50 3.20 20.34
N VAL A 120 -3.46 2.62 21.54
CA VAL A 120 -2.98 1.26 21.70
C VAL A 120 -4.14 0.34 21.42
N VAL A 121 -4.01 -0.44 20.36
CA VAL A 121 -5.01 -1.37 19.90
C VAL A 121 -4.59 -2.80 20.24
N TYR A 122 -5.53 -3.57 20.76
CA TYR A 122 -5.38 -5.00 21.00
C TYR A 122 -6.06 -5.79 19.89
N PHE A 123 -5.35 -6.78 19.37
CA PHE A 123 -5.86 -7.72 18.37
C PHE A 123 -6.03 -9.10 19.01
N GLU A 124 -7.25 -9.64 19.01
CA GLU A 124 -7.46 -11.03 19.46
C GLU A 124 -6.73 -12.03 18.55
N ASN A 125 -6.61 -11.70 17.26
CA ASN A 125 -5.81 -12.42 16.28
C ASN A 125 -4.89 -11.43 15.55
N PRO A 126 -3.55 -11.55 15.68
CA PRO A 126 -2.59 -10.66 14.99
C PRO A 126 -2.72 -10.62 13.46
N HIS A 127 -3.30 -11.66 12.85
CA HIS A 127 -3.52 -11.72 11.40
C HIS A 127 -4.82 -11.04 10.96
N ASP A 128 -5.75 -10.76 11.88
CA ASP A 128 -7.02 -10.09 11.59
C ASP A 128 -7.01 -8.65 12.11
N LEU A 129 -6.64 -7.73 11.23
CA LEU A 129 -6.58 -6.30 11.55
C LEU A 129 -7.95 -5.61 11.61
N ARG A 130 -9.06 -6.32 11.31
CA ARG A 130 -10.41 -5.72 11.29
C ARG A 130 -11.06 -5.73 12.67
N HIS A 131 -10.77 -6.78 13.46
CA HIS A 131 -11.33 -6.95 14.79
C HIS A 131 -10.28 -6.54 15.82
N PHE A 132 -10.35 -5.28 16.24
CA PHE A 132 -9.48 -4.74 17.26
C PHE A 132 -10.27 -3.96 18.31
N LYS A 133 -9.69 -3.85 19.49
CA LYS A 133 -10.19 -3.03 20.60
C LYS A 133 -9.18 -1.94 20.89
N ILE A 134 -9.62 -0.70 21.09
CA ILE A 134 -8.74 0.38 21.55
C ILE A 134 -8.69 0.27 23.07
N GLU A 135 -7.55 -0.17 23.61
CA GLU A 135 -7.36 -0.34 25.05
C GLU A 135 -7.06 0.99 25.76
N ARG A 136 -6.26 1.84 25.12
CA ARG A 136 -5.91 3.17 25.65
C ARG A 136 -5.64 4.18 24.54
N ILE A 137 -5.88 5.46 24.83
CA ILE A 137 -5.56 6.58 23.95
C ILE A 137 -4.43 7.40 24.57
N ILE A 138 -3.43 7.71 23.76
CA ILE A 138 -2.28 8.55 24.10
C ILE A 138 -2.44 9.85 23.32
N GLU A 139 -2.64 10.95 24.03
CA GLU A 139 -2.65 12.28 23.45
C GLU A 139 -1.22 12.80 23.32
N TRP A 140 -0.80 13.06 22.08
CA TRP A 140 0.53 13.57 21.80
C TRP A 140 0.53 15.07 21.54
N GLU A 141 -0.35 15.55 20.65
CA GLU A 141 -0.56 16.97 20.43
C GLU A 141 -1.87 17.42 21.06
N ASP A 142 -1.80 18.51 21.82
CA ASP A 142 -2.96 19.20 22.34
C ASP A 142 -3.61 20.00 21.20
N ARG A 143 -4.94 19.93 21.07
CA ARG A 143 -5.69 20.63 20.02
C ARG A 143 -5.67 22.14 20.20
N GLU A 144 -5.51 22.62 21.43
CA GLU A 144 -5.54 24.05 21.75
C GLU A 144 -4.15 24.67 21.61
N LYS A 145 -3.08 23.90 21.85
CA LYS A 145 -1.70 24.37 21.72
C LYS A 145 -1.24 24.29 20.27
N LYS A 146 -1.37 25.41 19.57
CA LYS A 146 -0.78 25.58 18.25
C LYS A 146 0.69 25.91 18.38
N ALA A 147 1.53 25.19 17.64
CA ALA A 147 2.93 25.51 17.54
C ALA A 147 3.16 26.64 16.53
N ASP A 148 3.99 27.62 16.90
CA ASP A 148 4.23 28.82 16.10
C ASP A 148 4.78 28.49 14.70
N TRP A 149 5.61 27.45 14.60
CA TRP A 149 6.18 27.01 13.31
C TRP A 149 5.11 26.63 12.28
N ARG A 150 3.93 26.15 12.70
CA ARG A 150 2.81 25.86 11.78
C ARG A 150 2.17 27.14 11.25
N THR A 151 2.06 28.16 12.09
CA THR A 151 1.52 29.48 11.70
C THR A 151 2.47 30.18 10.73
N ASP A 152 3.77 30.14 11.00
CA ASP A 152 4.81 30.74 10.16
C ASP A 152 4.81 30.13 8.75
N ILE A 153 4.75 28.80 8.67
CA ILE A 153 4.68 28.08 7.40
C ILE A 153 3.38 28.41 6.66
N ALA A 154 2.23 28.37 7.34
CA ALA A 154 0.94 28.70 6.72
C ALA A 154 0.92 30.13 6.14
N SER A 155 1.50 31.08 6.88
CA SER A 155 1.67 32.46 6.42
C SER A 155 2.51 32.53 5.14
N LYS A 156 3.67 31.85 5.10
CA LYS A 156 4.52 31.78 3.90
C LYS A 156 3.76 31.21 2.69
N PHE A 157 2.96 30.17 2.86
CA PHE A 157 2.16 29.59 1.76
C PHE A 157 1.03 30.51 1.29
N SER A 158 0.42 31.29 2.18
CA SER A 158 -0.67 32.22 1.84
C SER A 158 -0.23 33.44 1.01
N GLN A 159 1.06 33.77 1.00
CA GLN A 159 1.59 34.95 0.32
C GLN A 159 1.92 34.71 -1.16
N THR A 160 1.61 33.53 -1.68
CA THR A 160 1.87 33.19 -3.10
C THR A 160 0.86 33.93 -3.99
N LYS A 161 1.32 35.02 -4.62
CA LYS A 161 0.63 35.74 -5.71
C LYS A 161 0.91 35.11 -7.06
#